data_AF-A0A9D1AQ42-F1
#
_entry.id   AF-A0A9D1AQ42-F1
#
_cell.length_a   1.000
_cell.length_b   1.000
_cell.length_c   1.000
_cell.angle_alpha   90.00
_cell.angle_beta   90.00
_cell.angle_gamma   90.00
#
_symmetry.space_group_name_H-M   'P 1'
#
loop_
_entity.id
_entity.type
_entity.pdbx_description
1 polymer ?
#
loop_
_entity_poly.entity_id
_entity_poly.type
_entity_poly.pdbx_seq_one_letter_code
_entity_poly.pdbx_strand_id
1 'polypeptide(L)'
;MSGTLTIVGTPIGNLGDFSPRAVQALEETDFIAAEDTRVTLRLLNHFGIKKPLVSYYEHNKRERGEQICARIESGENCVLVSDAGMPAISDPGEELVAQCAERGIPVLAVPGPSAVVTALALSGLPTGRFTFEGFLSVNKKSRREHLAQLTDERRTMVFYEAPHKLPTTLRDLYEALGDRRIALARELTKVHEEVQRTTLREAAARYADGGARGEFVLVVEGAPEPEQEETVSIEDAARAVRELAEREGVSLSEAARRVAALTGLKKSAIYHAASASE
;
A
#
# COMPACT_ATOMS: atom_id res chain seq x y z
N MET A 1 -18.94 -32.08 14.65
CA MET A 1 -19.01 -30.72 14.06
C MET A 1 -17.69 -30.47 13.37
N SER A 2 -17.68 -29.78 12.24
CA SER A 2 -16.43 -29.34 11.61
C SER A 2 -15.66 -28.43 12.57
N GLY A 3 -14.34 -28.49 12.54
CA GLY A 3 -13.47 -27.59 13.28
C GLY A 3 -13.41 -26.21 12.63
N THR A 4 -12.40 -25.43 13.00
CA THR A 4 -12.21 -24.06 12.50
C THR A 4 -10.79 -23.81 12.02
N LEU A 5 -10.64 -22.94 11.01
CA LEU A 5 -9.36 -22.33 10.67
C LEU A 5 -9.28 -20.96 11.36
N THR A 6 -8.26 -20.72 12.16
CA THR A 6 -8.00 -19.41 12.78
C THR A 6 -6.71 -18.81 12.24
N ILE A 7 -6.81 -17.66 11.58
CA ILE A 7 -5.66 -16.90 11.10
C ILE A 7 -5.09 -16.08 12.25
N VAL A 8 -3.81 -16.20 12.55
CA VAL A 8 -3.18 -15.52 13.68
C VAL A 8 -1.97 -14.71 13.22
N GLY A 9 -2.00 -13.39 13.45
CA GLY A 9 -0.87 -12.52 13.18
C GLY A 9 0.30 -12.75 14.14
N THR A 10 1.51 -12.97 13.60
CA THR A 10 2.76 -13.18 14.36
C THR A 10 3.58 -11.89 14.45
N PRO A 11 4.53 -11.78 15.40
CA PRO A 11 5.38 -10.60 15.53
C PRO A 11 6.24 -10.33 14.28
N ILE A 12 6.48 -9.05 13.97
CA ILE A 12 7.31 -8.61 12.83
C ILE A 12 8.75 -8.26 13.21
N GLY A 13 9.16 -8.55 14.46
CA GLY A 13 10.50 -8.24 14.96
C GLY A 13 10.62 -8.25 16.48
N ASN A 14 9.54 -7.91 17.20
CA ASN A 14 9.50 -7.87 18.66
C ASN A 14 8.47 -8.85 19.24
N LEU A 15 8.94 -9.82 20.04
CA LEU A 15 8.08 -10.81 20.68
C LEU A 15 7.02 -10.20 21.62
N GLY A 16 7.26 -8.98 22.12
CA GLY A 16 6.29 -8.22 22.92
C GLY A 16 5.02 -7.81 22.17
N ASP A 17 5.04 -7.84 20.84
CA ASP A 17 3.88 -7.50 20.00
C ASP A 17 2.90 -8.68 19.82
N PHE A 18 3.23 -9.86 20.35
CA PHE A 18 2.35 -11.02 20.26
C PHE A 18 1.20 -10.89 21.28
N SER A 19 -0.04 -10.90 20.78
CA SER A 19 -1.20 -10.66 21.65
C SER A 19 -1.50 -11.86 22.56
N PRO A 20 -2.05 -11.64 23.77
CA PRO A 20 -2.50 -12.74 24.63
C PRO A 20 -3.53 -13.67 23.95
N ARG A 21 -4.39 -13.11 23.07
CA ARG A 21 -5.36 -13.91 22.32
C ARG A 21 -4.69 -14.80 21.26
N ALA A 22 -3.56 -14.37 20.72
CA ALA A 22 -2.78 -15.18 19.79
C ALA A 22 -2.11 -16.36 20.51
N VAL A 23 -1.57 -16.13 21.71
CA VAL A 23 -1.06 -17.19 22.60
C VAL A 23 -2.17 -18.21 22.89
N GLN A 24 -3.34 -17.75 23.34
CA GLN A 24 -4.49 -18.61 23.62
C GLN A 24 -4.91 -19.43 22.40
N ALA A 25 -5.01 -18.82 21.21
CA ALA A 25 -5.37 -19.55 19.99
C ALA A 25 -4.37 -20.67 19.66
N LEU A 26 -3.07 -20.42 19.83
CA LEU A 26 -2.03 -21.44 19.65
C LEU A 26 -2.08 -22.52 20.74
N GLU A 27 -2.51 -22.22 21.96
CA GLU A 27 -2.69 -23.20 23.04
C GLU A 27 -3.93 -24.09 22.86
N GLU A 28 -5.00 -23.56 22.26
CA GLU A 28 -6.30 -24.24 22.13
C GLU A 28 -6.43 -25.05 20.83
N THR A 29 -5.67 -24.72 19.78
CA THR A 29 -5.72 -25.43 18.49
C THR A 29 -5.21 -26.88 18.57
N ASP A 30 -5.65 -27.75 17.65
CA ASP A 30 -5.15 -29.12 17.56
C ASP A 30 -3.82 -29.20 16.81
N PHE A 31 -3.64 -28.34 15.80
CA PHE A 31 -2.38 -28.19 15.07
C PHE A 31 -2.20 -26.79 14.49
N ILE A 32 -0.98 -26.50 14.05
CA ILE A 32 -0.59 -25.21 13.46
C ILE A 32 -0.06 -25.46 12.04
N ALA A 33 -0.67 -24.81 11.06
CA ALA A 33 -0.13 -24.66 9.72
C ALA A 33 0.81 -23.43 9.70
N ALA A 34 2.07 -23.65 9.35
CA ALA A 34 3.11 -22.63 9.39
C ALA A 34 3.90 -22.57 8.08
N GLU A 35 4.27 -21.36 7.65
CA GLU A 35 5.15 -21.13 6.51
C GLU A 35 6.52 -21.80 6.71
N ASP A 36 7.32 -21.33 7.66
CA ASP A 36 8.49 -22.03 8.18
C ASP A 36 8.25 -22.55 9.60
N THR A 37 8.12 -23.87 9.72
CA THR A 37 7.99 -24.56 11.00
C THR A 37 9.17 -24.31 11.96
N ARG A 38 10.36 -23.98 11.47
CA ARG A 38 11.54 -23.68 12.29
C ARG A 38 11.44 -22.30 12.94
N VAL A 39 10.91 -21.31 12.21
CA VAL A 39 10.63 -19.96 12.73
C VAL A 39 9.53 -20.05 13.77
N THR A 40 8.42 -20.69 13.41
CA THR A 40 7.27 -20.88 14.31
C THR A 40 7.65 -21.66 15.57
N LEU A 41 8.51 -22.68 15.48
CA LEU A 41 8.97 -23.43 16.66
C LEU A 41 9.69 -22.54 17.68
N ARG A 42 10.43 -21.52 17.25
CA ARG A 42 11.09 -20.56 18.18
C ARG A 42 10.05 -19.70 18.90
N LEU A 43 9.01 -19.26 18.20
CA LEU A 43 7.89 -18.54 18.79
C LEU A 43 7.17 -19.41 19.83
N LEU A 44 6.84 -20.65 19.48
CA LEU A 44 6.18 -21.59 20.40
C LEU A 44 7.03 -21.87 21.64
N ASN A 45 8.35 -22.08 21.47
CA ASN A 45 9.28 -22.30 22.58
C ASN A 45 9.34 -21.10 23.53
N HIS A 46 9.29 -19.86 23.00
CA HIS A 46 9.27 -18.66 23.83
C HIS A 46 8.04 -18.60 24.74
N PHE A 47 6.88 -19.01 24.23
CA PHE A 47 5.62 -19.04 25.00
C PHE A 47 5.36 -20.37 25.72
N GLY A 48 6.27 -21.34 25.65
CA GLY A 48 6.10 -22.65 26.29
C GLY A 48 5.03 -23.55 25.66
N ILE A 49 4.63 -23.26 24.42
CA ILE A 49 3.54 -23.95 23.71
C ILE A 49 4.09 -25.18 22.98
N LYS A 50 3.37 -26.30 23.05
CA LYS A 50 3.69 -27.54 22.30
C LYS A 50 2.49 -27.96 21.47
N LYS A 51 2.62 -27.86 20.15
CA LYS A 51 1.59 -28.26 19.19
C LYS A 51 2.21 -28.93 17.96
N PRO A 52 1.49 -29.87 17.31
CA PRO A 52 1.87 -30.39 16.01
C PRO A 52 1.96 -29.27 14.97
N LEU A 53 3.07 -29.24 14.22
CA LEU A 53 3.30 -28.30 13.12
C LEU A 53 3.14 -28.99 11.77
N VAL A 54 2.47 -28.32 10.85
CA VAL A 54 2.34 -28.71 9.44
C VAL A 54 2.94 -27.59 8.59
N SER A 55 3.86 -27.91 7.70
CA SER A 55 4.42 -26.90 6.79
C SER A 55 3.45 -26.56 5.66
N TYR A 56 3.21 -25.27 5.45
CA TYR A 56 2.32 -24.74 4.43
C TYR A 56 2.94 -23.50 3.78
N TYR A 57 3.48 -23.64 2.57
CA TYR A 57 4.21 -22.60 1.86
C TYR A 57 3.93 -22.65 0.35
N GLU A 58 4.40 -21.64 -0.38
CA GLU A 58 4.00 -21.37 -1.78
C GLU A 58 4.08 -22.58 -2.73
N HIS A 59 5.11 -23.42 -2.62
CA HIS A 59 5.29 -24.57 -3.52
C HIS A 59 4.44 -25.81 -3.17
N ASN A 60 3.88 -25.89 -1.96
CA ASN A 60 3.09 -27.04 -1.51
C ASN A 60 1.63 -26.71 -1.18
N LYS A 61 1.23 -25.44 -1.34
CA LYS A 61 -0.04 -24.88 -0.87
C LYS A 61 -1.29 -25.60 -1.35
N ARG A 62 -1.27 -26.19 -2.55
CA ARG A 62 -2.42 -26.91 -3.10
C ARG A 62 -2.62 -28.27 -2.42
N GLU A 63 -1.61 -29.13 -2.44
CA GLU A 63 -1.68 -30.46 -1.84
C GLU A 63 -1.86 -30.39 -0.31
N ARG A 64 -1.07 -29.53 0.36
CA ARG A 64 -1.18 -29.34 1.81
C ARG A 64 -2.49 -28.67 2.20
N GLY A 65 -3.01 -27.76 1.37
CA GLY A 65 -4.30 -27.11 1.60
C GLY A 65 -5.44 -28.11 1.70
N GLU A 66 -5.51 -29.06 0.76
CA GLU A 66 -6.51 -30.13 0.78
C GLU A 66 -6.41 -31.01 2.03
N GLN A 67 -5.20 -31.38 2.44
CA GLN A 67 -4.96 -32.18 3.64
C GLN A 67 -5.34 -31.44 4.92
N ILE A 68 -5.04 -30.14 5.01
CA ILE A 68 -5.41 -29.29 6.15
C ILE A 68 -6.93 -29.16 6.23
N CYS A 69 -7.60 -28.88 5.11
CA CYS A 69 -9.06 -28.79 5.06
C CYS A 69 -9.73 -30.09 5.51
N ALA A 70 -9.25 -31.25 5.05
CA ALA A 70 -9.79 -32.54 5.42
C ALA A 70 -9.70 -32.81 6.94
N ARG A 71 -8.59 -32.41 7.57
CA ARG A 71 -8.44 -32.48 9.04
C ARG A 71 -9.45 -31.59 9.74
N ILE A 72 -9.63 -30.37 9.27
CA ILE A 72 -10.61 -29.44 9.85
C ILE A 72 -12.04 -29.99 9.72
N GLU A 73 -12.40 -30.52 8.55
CA GLU A 73 -13.70 -31.15 8.30
C GLU A 73 -13.95 -32.36 9.23
N SER A 74 -12.88 -33.06 9.64
CA SER A 74 -12.96 -34.14 10.63
C SER A 74 -13.15 -33.67 12.09
N GLY A 75 -13.11 -32.36 12.32
CA GLY A 75 -13.39 -31.74 13.62
C GLY A 75 -12.18 -31.12 14.32
N GLU A 76 -10.98 -31.17 13.72
CA GLU A 76 -9.77 -30.56 14.28
C GLU A 76 -9.75 -29.04 14.06
N ASN A 77 -9.28 -28.28 15.05
CA ASN A 77 -8.99 -26.86 14.90
C ASN A 77 -7.57 -26.65 14.39
N CYS A 78 -7.43 -25.71 13.44
CA CYS A 78 -6.17 -25.34 12.83
C CYS A 78 -5.91 -23.85 13.07
N VAL A 79 -4.68 -23.50 13.45
CA VAL A 79 -4.19 -22.13 13.39
C VAL A 79 -3.24 -21.98 12.20
N LEU A 80 -3.44 -20.95 11.39
CA LEU A 80 -2.52 -20.55 10.33
C LEU A 80 -1.66 -19.38 10.81
N VAL A 81 -0.33 -19.51 10.64
CA VAL A 81 0.67 -18.46 10.88
C VAL A 81 1.64 -18.33 9.70
N SER A 82 2.17 -17.13 9.50
CA SER A 82 3.33 -16.86 8.63
C SER A 82 4.55 -16.53 9.49
N ASP A 83 5.72 -16.44 8.84
CA ASP A 83 6.98 -16.20 9.54
C ASP A 83 6.97 -14.88 10.32
N ALA A 84 6.27 -13.87 9.80
CA ALA A 84 6.08 -12.57 10.44
C ALA A 84 4.83 -11.87 9.91
N GLY A 85 4.03 -11.30 10.81
CA GLY A 85 2.89 -10.46 10.44
C GLY A 85 1.60 -11.25 10.21
N MET A 86 0.75 -10.75 9.30
CA MET A 86 -0.58 -11.32 9.06
C MET A 86 -0.53 -12.34 7.91
N PRO A 87 -0.86 -13.63 8.15
CA PRO A 87 -0.89 -14.63 7.09
C PRO A 87 -1.90 -14.27 5.99
N ALA A 88 -1.70 -14.85 4.80
CA ALA A 88 -2.47 -14.55 3.59
C ALA A 88 -2.29 -13.13 3.02
N ILE A 89 -1.45 -12.27 3.61
CA ILE A 89 -1.13 -10.93 3.10
C ILE A 89 0.35 -10.88 2.72
N SER A 90 0.65 -11.00 1.43
CA SER A 90 2.01 -11.19 0.88
C SER A 90 2.74 -12.47 1.32
N ASP A 91 2.13 -13.25 2.20
CA ASP A 91 2.58 -14.57 2.65
C ASP A 91 1.61 -15.67 2.18
N PRO A 92 1.99 -16.96 2.23
CA PRO A 92 1.07 -18.07 1.99
C PRO A 92 -0.17 -18.01 2.89
N GLY A 93 -1.32 -18.43 2.35
CA GLY A 93 -2.56 -18.54 3.14
C GLY A 93 -3.83 -18.20 2.36
N GLU A 94 -3.73 -17.32 1.37
CA GLU A 94 -4.88 -16.88 0.54
C GLU A 94 -5.64 -18.09 -0.04
N GLU A 95 -4.91 -19.02 -0.65
CA GLU A 95 -5.45 -20.25 -1.22
C GLU A 95 -6.13 -21.15 -0.18
N LEU A 96 -5.55 -21.31 1.01
CA LEU A 96 -6.15 -22.11 2.08
C LEU A 96 -7.44 -21.48 2.60
N VAL A 97 -7.47 -20.16 2.74
CA VAL A 97 -8.67 -19.41 3.15
C VAL A 97 -9.77 -19.56 2.09
N ALA A 98 -9.43 -19.47 0.81
CA ALA A 98 -10.37 -19.69 -0.28
C ALA A 98 -10.94 -21.12 -0.26
N GLN A 99 -10.08 -22.14 -0.12
CA GLN A 99 -10.51 -23.54 -0.01
C GLN A 99 -11.42 -23.77 1.20
N CYS A 100 -11.15 -23.14 2.35
CA CYS A 100 -12.01 -23.21 3.53
C CYS A 100 -13.38 -22.58 3.25
N ALA A 101 -13.43 -21.42 2.60
CA ALA A 101 -14.67 -20.75 2.23
C ALA A 101 -15.52 -21.59 1.28
N GLU A 102 -14.90 -22.20 0.26
CA GLU A 102 -15.57 -23.10 -0.69
C GLU A 102 -16.19 -24.33 -0.01
N ARG A 103 -15.56 -24.83 1.04
CA ARG A 103 -16.01 -26.02 1.81
C ARG A 103 -16.94 -25.68 2.98
N GLY A 104 -17.22 -24.40 3.22
CA GLY A 104 -18.01 -23.97 4.38
C GLY A 104 -17.31 -24.19 5.73
N ILE A 105 -15.97 -24.30 5.73
CA ILE A 105 -15.17 -24.34 6.96
C ILE A 105 -15.15 -22.92 7.56
N PRO A 106 -15.52 -22.73 8.84
CA PRO A 106 -15.44 -21.44 9.48
C PRO A 106 -14.00 -20.92 9.53
N VAL A 107 -13.79 -19.71 9.03
CA VAL A 107 -12.51 -18.99 9.10
C VAL A 107 -12.65 -17.83 10.09
N LEU A 108 -11.79 -17.83 11.10
CA LEU A 108 -11.71 -16.80 12.14
C LEU A 108 -10.37 -16.06 12.05
N ALA A 109 -10.27 -14.91 12.69
CA ALA A 109 -9.03 -14.15 12.76
C ALA A 109 -8.71 -13.65 14.18
N VAL A 110 -7.45 -13.77 14.58
CA VAL A 110 -6.85 -13.04 15.70
C VAL A 110 -6.03 -11.89 15.10
N PRO A 111 -6.43 -10.62 15.34
CA PRO A 111 -5.67 -9.48 14.83
C PRO A 111 -4.29 -9.48 15.47
N GLY A 112 -3.31 -8.99 14.73
CA GLY A 112 -1.93 -8.98 15.17
C GLY A 112 -1.09 -7.97 14.38
N PRO A 113 0.23 -7.97 14.62
CA PRO A 113 1.15 -7.05 13.97
C PRO A 113 1.10 -7.16 12.45
N SER A 114 1.22 -6.03 11.75
CA SER A 114 1.29 -5.97 10.29
C SER A 114 2.15 -4.80 9.86
N ALA A 115 3.22 -5.09 9.11
CA ALA A 115 4.21 -4.08 8.74
C ALA A 115 3.62 -3.00 7.80
N VAL A 116 2.66 -3.35 6.92
CA VAL A 116 1.97 -2.39 6.04
C VAL A 116 1.31 -1.25 6.83
N VAL A 117 0.44 -1.61 7.79
CA VAL A 117 -0.36 -0.63 8.53
C VAL A 117 0.49 0.11 9.57
N THR A 118 1.47 -0.56 10.17
CA THR A 118 2.44 0.08 11.06
C THR A 118 3.28 1.12 10.31
N ALA A 119 3.84 0.78 9.15
CA ALA A 119 4.59 1.73 8.33
C ALA A 119 3.73 2.90 7.86
N LEU A 120 2.50 2.63 7.42
CA LEU A 120 1.55 3.65 6.99
C LEU A 120 1.24 4.64 8.13
N ALA A 121 0.98 4.15 9.33
CA ALA A 121 0.74 4.97 10.52
C ALA A 121 1.95 5.84 10.89
N LEU A 122 3.17 5.33 10.68
CA LEU A 122 4.41 6.06 10.94
C LEU A 122 4.78 7.01 9.80
N SER A 123 4.24 6.87 8.59
CA SER A 123 4.74 7.55 7.39
C SER A 123 4.63 9.07 7.43
N GLY A 124 3.59 9.62 8.06
CA GLY A 124 3.22 11.03 7.96
C GLY A 124 2.55 11.41 6.62
N LEU A 125 2.12 10.42 5.83
CA LEU A 125 1.36 10.59 4.59
C LEU A 125 -0.14 10.35 4.82
N PRO A 126 -1.04 10.77 3.90
CA PRO A 126 -2.47 10.53 4.03
C PRO A 126 -2.80 9.03 4.18
N THR A 127 -3.58 8.68 5.19
CA THR A 127 -3.91 7.27 5.52
C THR A 127 -5.37 6.90 5.29
N GLY A 128 -6.23 7.87 4.91
CA GLY A 128 -7.67 7.63 4.77
C GLY A 128 -8.03 6.64 3.67
N ARG A 129 -7.23 6.58 2.60
CA ARG A 129 -7.27 5.54 1.56
C ARG A 129 -5.85 5.28 1.10
N PHE A 130 -5.49 4.01 0.96
CA PHE A 130 -4.17 3.58 0.50
C PHE A 130 -4.29 2.35 -0.40
N THR A 131 -3.23 2.05 -1.16
CA THR A 131 -3.05 0.77 -1.82
C THR A 131 -1.88 0.03 -1.20
N PHE A 132 -1.98 -1.29 -1.19
CA PHE A 132 -0.87 -2.15 -0.83
C PHE A 132 -0.45 -2.94 -2.06
N GLU A 133 0.78 -2.72 -2.51
CA GLU A 133 1.33 -3.27 -3.74
C GLU A 133 2.26 -4.48 -3.47
N GLY A 134 2.49 -4.83 -2.20
CA GLY A 134 3.36 -5.92 -1.80
C GLY A 134 4.79 -5.75 -2.33
N PHE A 135 5.38 -6.84 -2.82
CA PHE A 135 6.70 -6.83 -3.43
C PHE A 135 6.62 -6.62 -4.94
N LEU A 136 7.42 -5.70 -5.47
CA LEU A 136 7.58 -5.56 -6.91
C LEU A 136 8.26 -6.78 -7.53
N SER A 137 7.83 -7.13 -8.74
CA SER A 137 8.41 -8.21 -9.53
C SER A 137 9.91 -8.01 -9.76
N VAL A 138 10.69 -9.10 -9.65
CA VAL A 138 12.11 -9.09 -10.04
C VAL A 138 12.29 -8.95 -11.56
N ASN A 139 11.27 -9.34 -12.35
CA ASN A 139 11.28 -9.20 -13.79
C ASN A 139 11.11 -7.72 -14.19
N LYS A 140 12.12 -7.16 -14.86
CA LYS A 140 12.18 -5.74 -15.23
C LYS A 140 11.01 -5.28 -16.13
N LYS A 141 10.49 -6.14 -17.01
CA LYS A 141 9.36 -5.78 -17.88
C LYS A 141 8.08 -5.69 -17.07
N SER A 142 7.76 -6.75 -16.33
CA SER A 142 6.59 -6.82 -15.45
C SER A 142 6.59 -5.69 -14.41
N ARG A 143 7.74 -5.40 -13.79
CA ARG A 143 7.86 -4.28 -12.84
C ARG A 143 7.57 -2.93 -13.48
N ARG A 144 8.11 -2.65 -14.67
CA ARG A 144 7.83 -1.38 -15.38
C ARG A 144 6.37 -1.25 -15.78
N GLU A 145 5.76 -2.34 -16.25
CA GLU A 145 4.33 -2.36 -16.59
C GLU A 145 3.45 -2.12 -15.37
N HIS A 146 3.79 -2.70 -14.21
CA HIS A 146 3.11 -2.45 -12.94
C HIS A 146 3.27 -0.98 -12.51
N LEU A 147 4.50 -0.45 -12.47
CA LEU A 147 4.74 0.94 -12.08
C LEU A 147 4.04 1.95 -13.00
N ALA A 148 3.92 1.66 -14.30
CA ALA A 148 3.19 2.50 -15.24
C ALA A 148 1.69 2.61 -14.90
N GLN A 149 1.09 1.60 -14.28
CA GLN A 149 -0.30 1.64 -13.82
C GLN A 149 -0.49 2.53 -12.57
N LEU A 150 0.60 2.81 -11.86
CA LEU A 150 0.60 3.57 -10.61
C LEU A 150 0.92 5.06 -10.81
N THR A 151 1.26 5.48 -12.04
CA THR A 151 1.61 6.87 -12.36
C THR A 151 0.52 7.86 -11.95
N ASP A 152 -0.76 7.52 -12.13
CA ASP A 152 -1.87 8.40 -11.75
C ASP A 152 -2.55 8.02 -10.43
N GLU A 153 -1.99 7.04 -9.70
CA GLU A 153 -2.56 6.61 -8.41
C GLU A 153 -2.41 7.74 -7.38
N ARG A 154 -3.55 8.22 -6.86
CA ARG A 154 -3.64 9.35 -5.93
C ARG A 154 -3.62 8.95 -4.47
N ARG A 155 -3.85 7.68 -4.17
CA ARG A 155 -3.77 7.15 -2.81
C ARG A 155 -2.32 6.95 -2.42
N THR A 156 -2.04 6.97 -1.13
CA THR A 156 -0.76 6.51 -0.60
C THR A 156 -0.55 5.05 -1.00
N MET A 157 0.64 4.71 -1.49
CA MET A 157 0.98 3.36 -1.92
C MET A 157 2.00 2.75 -0.95
N VAL A 158 1.82 1.50 -0.57
CA VAL A 158 2.73 0.79 0.34
C VAL A 158 3.35 -0.40 -0.37
N PHE A 159 4.68 -0.49 -0.32
CA PHE A 159 5.47 -1.57 -0.90
C PHE A 159 6.36 -2.22 0.17
N TYR A 160 6.62 -3.51 0.01
CA TYR A 160 7.67 -4.21 0.75
C TYR A 160 8.92 -4.31 -0.09
N GLU A 161 10.10 -4.17 0.53
CA GLU A 161 11.35 -4.30 -0.18
C GLU A 161 12.49 -4.93 0.63
N ALA A 162 13.23 -5.81 -0.05
CA ALA A 162 14.44 -6.42 0.49
C ALA A 162 15.64 -5.48 0.26
N PRO A 163 16.62 -5.45 1.18
CA PRO A 163 17.71 -4.46 1.15
C PRO A 163 18.53 -4.50 -0.14
N HIS A 164 18.80 -5.69 -0.67
CA HIS A 164 19.58 -5.89 -1.89
C HIS A 164 18.84 -5.42 -3.17
N LYS A 165 17.52 -5.26 -3.12
CA LYS A 165 16.69 -4.76 -4.23
C LYS A 165 16.41 -3.26 -4.12
N LEU A 166 16.46 -2.70 -2.91
CA LEU A 166 16.11 -1.31 -2.61
C LEU A 166 16.70 -0.28 -3.57
N PRO A 167 18.01 -0.30 -3.93
CA PRO A 167 18.58 0.71 -4.84
C PRO A 167 17.91 0.72 -6.22
N THR A 168 17.62 -0.48 -6.75
CA THR A 168 16.95 -0.61 -8.05
C THR A 168 15.50 -0.16 -7.96
N THR A 169 14.80 -0.54 -6.89
CA THR A 169 13.40 -0.18 -6.70
C THR A 169 13.19 1.32 -6.52
N LEU A 170 14.03 2.00 -5.73
CA LEU A 170 13.94 3.45 -5.55
C LEU A 170 14.19 4.21 -6.85
N ARG A 171 15.17 3.76 -7.66
CA ARG A 171 15.40 4.33 -8.99
C ARG A 171 14.19 4.15 -9.89
N ASP A 172 13.68 2.92 -9.99
CA ASP A 172 12.56 2.60 -10.89
C ASP A 172 11.26 3.34 -10.44
N LEU A 173 11.02 3.49 -9.13
CA LEU A 173 9.92 4.29 -8.57
C LEU A 173 10.08 5.78 -8.92
N TYR A 174 11.28 6.35 -8.77
CA TYR A 174 11.55 7.74 -9.11
C TYR A 174 11.34 8.00 -10.62
N GLU A 175 11.83 7.10 -11.48
CA GLU A 175 11.67 7.19 -12.93
C GLU A 175 10.18 7.14 -13.35
N ALA A 176 9.36 6.32 -12.68
CA ALA A 176 7.95 6.16 -13.04
C ALA A 176 7.02 7.21 -12.42
N LEU A 177 7.24 7.55 -11.15
CA LEU A 177 6.29 8.32 -10.34
C LEU A 177 6.69 9.79 -10.15
N GLY A 178 7.92 10.15 -10.54
CA GLY A 178 8.52 11.45 -10.27
C GLY A 178 8.98 11.60 -8.82
N ASP A 179 9.25 12.84 -8.39
CA ASP A 179 9.85 13.12 -7.09
C ASP A 179 8.82 13.24 -5.95
N ARG A 180 8.08 12.15 -5.70
CA ARG A 180 7.07 12.10 -4.63
C ARG A 180 7.69 11.99 -3.26
N ARG A 181 6.95 12.41 -2.22
CA ARG A 181 7.36 12.13 -0.83
C ARG A 181 7.31 10.63 -0.55
N ILE A 182 8.24 10.17 0.27
CA ILE A 182 8.35 8.76 0.67
C ILE A 182 8.75 8.60 2.14
N ALA A 183 7.98 7.74 2.81
CA ALA A 183 8.23 6.92 3.99
C ALA A 183 9.20 5.74 3.79
N LEU A 184 10.44 5.71 4.28
CA LEU A 184 11.21 4.47 4.39
C LEU A 184 11.21 3.99 5.84
N ALA A 185 10.39 2.99 6.14
CA ALA A 185 10.34 2.34 7.44
C ALA A 185 11.22 1.09 7.42
N ARG A 186 12.27 1.08 8.23
CA ARG A 186 13.31 0.05 8.27
C ARG A 186 13.28 -0.68 9.60
N GLU A 187 13.38 -2.01 9.55
CA GLU A 187 13.53 -2.86 10.74
C GLU A 187 12.45 -2.58 11.80
N LEU A 188 11.20 -2.43 11.36
CA LEU A 188 10.06 -2.13 12.23
C LEU A 188 10.00 -3.10 13.42
N THR A 189 9.78 -2.54 14.61
CA THR A 189 9.73 -3.17 15.93
C THR A 189 11.07 -3.73 16.44
N LYS A 190 12.12 -3.78 15.63
CA LYS A 190 13.43 -4.33 16.01
C LYS A 190 14.31 -3.25 16.66
N VAL A 191 15.49 -3.67 17.15
CA VAL A 191 16.45 -2.80 17.87
C VAL A 191 16.91 -1.60 17.03
N HIS A 192 16.94 -1.73 15.70
CA HIS A 192 17.39 -0.69 14.77
C HIS A 192 16.24 -0.09 13.96
N GLU A 193 15.03 -0.03 14.54
CA GLU A 193 13.87 0.62 13.91
C GLU A 193 14.20 2.07 13.51
N GLU A 194 13.87 2.43 12.28
CA GLU A 194 14.09 3.76 11.74
C GLU A 194 12.99 4.12 10.73
N VAL A 195 12.48 5.37 10.79
CA VAL A 195 11.55 5.90 9.79
C VAL A 195 12.13 7.17 9.17
N GLN A 196 12.60 7.04 7.93
CA GLN A 196 13.14 8.16 7.17
C GLN A 196 12.05 8.75 6.26
N ARG A 197 11.74 10.04 6.45
CA ARG A 197 10.84 10.80 5.57
C ARG A 197 11.66 11.70 4.65
N THR A 198 11.44 11.60 3.35
CA THR A 198 12.27 12.23 2.30
C THR A 198 11.49 12.24 0.98
N THR A 199 12.16 12.47 -0.14
CA THR A 199 11.59 12.29 -1.49
C THR A 199 12.19 11.09 -2.21
N LEU A 200 11.53 10.61 -3.27
CA LEU A 200 12.03 9.51 -4.09
C LEU A 200 13.41 9.80 -4.68
N ARG A 201 13.68 11.04 -5.12
CA ARG A 201 15.00 11.46 -5.61
C ARG A 201 16.08 11.33 -4.54
N GLU A 202 15.84 11.87 -3.36
CA GLU A 202 16.78 11.84 -2.24
C GLU A 202 17.02 10.42 -1.74
N ALA A 203 15.96 9.60 -1.66
CA ALA A 203 16.06 8.19 -1.29
C ALA A 203 16.88 7.40 -2.30
N ALA A 204 16.60 7.56 -3.60
CA ALA A 204 17.34 6.89 -4.67
C ALA A 204 18.83 7.28 -4.66
N ALA A 205 19.16 8.55 -4.42
CA ALA A 205 20.54 9.00 -4.29
C ALA A 205 21.23 8.40 -3.04
N ARG A 206 20.54 8.38 -1.90
CA ARG A 206 21.08 7.88 -0.62
C ARG A 206 21.49 6.41 -0.68
N TYR A 207 20.68 5.57 -1.32
CA TYR A 207 20.90 4.12 -1.36
C TYR A 207 21.55 3.66 -2.67
N ALA A 208 22.03 4.57 -3.52
CA ALA A 208 22.62 4.24 -4.82
C ALA A 208 23.87 3.34 -4.73
N ASP A 209 24.60 3.42 -3.61
CA ASP A 209 25.82 2.64 -3.36
C ASP A 209 25.55 1.19 -2.90
N GLY A 210 24.30 0.82 -2.66
CA GLY A 210 23.92 -0.50 -2.18
C GLY A 210 24.14 -0.72 -0.68
N GLY A 211 24.36 0.34 0.12
CA GLY A 211 24.58 0.27 1.56
C GLY A 211 23.36 -0.11 2.41
N ALA A 212 22.21 -0.41 1.80
CA ALA A 212 20.98 -0.76 2.48
C ALA A 212 21.10 -2.07 3.28
N ARG A 213 20.60 -2.06 4.52
CA ARG A 213 20.55 -3.23 5.41
C ARG A 213 19.23 -3.29 6.16
N GLY A 214 18.75 -4.50 6.43
CA GLY A 214 17.46 -4.73 7.08
C GLY A 214 16.30 -4.71 6.10
N GLU A 215 15.11 -5.03 6.59
CA GLU A 215 13.88 -5.07 5.81
C GLU A 215 13.23 -3.69 5.74
N PHE A 216 12.63 -3.36 4.60
CA PHE A 216 12.01 -2.05 4.36
C PHE A 216 10.54 -2.18 4.00
N VAL A 217 9.75 -1.24 4.52
CA VAL A 217 8.44 -0.88 4.00
C VAL A 217 8.54 0.53 3.44
N LEU A 218 8.16 0.68 2.17
CA LEU A 218 8.16 1.95 1.44
C LEU A 218 6.74 2.48 1.38
N VAL A 219 6.50 3.67 1.91
CA VAL A 219 5.20 4.35 1.88
C VAL A 219 5.34 5.57 0.98
N VAL A 220 4.80 5.49 -0.23
CA VAL A 220 4.97 6.51 -1.28
C VAL A 220 3.70 7.35 -1.38
N GLU A 221 3.86 8.66 -1.48
CA GLU A 221 2.77 9.59 -1.70
C GLU A 221 2.06 9.31 -3.04
N GLY A 222 0.75 9.53 -3.07
CA GLY A 222 -0.01 9.51 -4.31
C GLY A 222 0.35 10.64 -5.26
N ALA A 223 -0.19 10.59 -6.47
CA ALA A 223 -0.09 11.67 -7.44
C ALA A 223 -0.75 12.94 -6.86
N PRO A 224 -0.18 14.12 -7.10
CA PRO A 224 -0.83 15.37 -6.72
C PRO A 224 -2.21 15.45 -7.38
N GLU A 225 -3.13 16.16 -6.75
CA GLU A 225 -4.33 16.55 -7.47
C GLU A 225 -3.92 17.35 -8.70
N PRO A 226 -4.52 17.08 -9.88
CA PRO A 226 -4.29 17.93 -11.04
C PRO A 226 -4.61 19.34 -10.59
N GLU A 227 -3.68 20.26 -10.85
CA GLU A 227 -3.95 21.68 -10.74
C GLU A 227 -5.27 21.90 -11.45
N GLN A 228 -6.30 22.36 -10.72
CA GLN A 228 -7.47 22.89 -11.38
C GLN A 228 -6.91 23.98 -12.28
N GLU A 229 -6.98 23.81 -13.60
CA GLU A 229 -6.65 24.88 -14.53
C GLU A 229 -7.30 26.14 -13.96
N GLU A 230 -6.50 27.15 -13.59
CA GLU A 230 -7.01 28.37 -13.01
C GLU A 230 -8.09 28.88 -13.96
N THR A 231 -9.36 28.63 -13.63
CA THR A 231 -10.45 29.08 -14.49
C THR A 231 -10.39 30.58 -14.40
N VAL A 232 -9.95 31.21 -15.50
CA VAL A 232 -9.89 32.67 -15.61
C VAL A 232 -11.22 33.20 -15.09
N SER A 233 -11.18 34.06 -14.07
CA SER A 233 -12.41 34.56 -13.48
C SER A 233 -13.16 35.39 -14.53
N ILE A 234 -14.49 35.44 -14.44
CA ILE A 234 -15.30 36.29 -15.36
C ILE A 234 -14.87 37.76 -15.23
N GLU A 235 -14.42 38.20 -14.05
CA GLU A 235 -13.95 39.56 -13.80
C GLU A 235 -12.60 39.87 -14.46
N ASP A 236 -11.66 38.93 -14.42
CA ASP A 236 -10.35 39.09 -15.10
C ASP A 236 -10.53 39.01 -16.62
N ALA A 237 -11.40 38.12 -17.11
CA ALA A 237 -11.79 38.10 -18.51
C ALA A 237 -12.47 39.42 -18.93
N ALA A 238 -13.33 39.99 -18.09
CA ALA A 238 -13.98 41.28 -18.36
C ALA A 238 -12.98 42.44 -18.41
N ARG A 239 -11.96 42.43 -17.54
CA ARG A 239 -10.86 43.39 -17.57
C ARG A 239 -10.05 43.29 -18.86
N ALA A 240 -9.67 42.07 -19.25
CA ALA A 240 -8.97 41.82 -20.50
C ALA A 240 -9.79 42.27 -21.72
N VAL A 241 -11.12 42.15 -21.68
CA VAL A 241 -12.01 42.67 -22.74
C VAL A 241 -11.94 44.20 -22.83
N ARG A 242 -11.94 44.92 -21.71
CA ARG A 242 -11.85 46.39 -21.71
C ARG A 242 -10.51 46.87 -22.23
N GLU A 243 -9.41 46.30 -21.72
CA GLU A 243 -8.05 46.62 -22.16
C GLU A 243 -7.86 46.36 -23.65
N LEU A 244 -8.39 45.24 -24.16
CA LEU A 244 -8.32 44.89 -25.57
C LEU A 244 -9.15 45.83 -26.45
N ALA A 245 -10.35 46.21 -26.01
CA ALA A 245 -11.21 47.16 -26.71
C ALA A 245 -10.57 48.55 -26.81
N GLU A 246 -9.97 49.03 -25.72
CA GLU A 246 -9.29 50.32 -25.67
C GLU A 246 -8.01 50.32 -26.50
N ARG A 247 -7.17 49.29 -26.36
CA ARG A 247 -5.88 49.20 -27.07
C ARG A 247 -6.03 49.05 -28.58
N GLU A 248 -7.03 48.30 -29.04
CA GLU A 248 -7.20 47.97 -30.46
C GLU A 248 -8.33 48.75 -31.13
N GLY A 249 -9.04 49.61 -30.40
CA GLY A 249 -10.15 50.41 -30.92
C GLY A 249 -11.34 49.57 -31.41
N VAL A 250 -11.48 48.34 -30.91
CA VAL A 250 -12.56 47.41 -31.29
C VAL A 250 -13.72 47.48 -30.30
N SER A 251 -14.93 47.11 -30.74
CA SER A 251 -16.09 47.09 -29.84
C SER A 251 -15.92 46.09 -28.68
N LEU A 252 -16.52 46.37 -27.53
CA LEU A 252 -16.55 45.44 -26.38
C LEU A 252 -17.10 44.04 -26.76
N SER A 253 -18.03 43.98 -27.72
CA SER A 253 -18.59 42.71 -28.20
C SER A 253 -17.59 41.90 -29.04
N GLU A 254 -16.70 42.58 -29.77
CA GLU A 254 -15.61 41.95 -30.52
C GLU A 254 -14.51 41.47 -29.57
N ALA A 255 -14.08 42.33 -28.64
CA ALA A 255 -13.09 41.98 -27.63
C ALA A 255 -13.57 40.79 -26.77
N ALA A 256 -14.84 40.79 -26.32
CA ALA A 256 -15.43 39.68 -25.59
C ALA A 256 -15.45 38.36 -26.38
N ARG A 257 -15.59 38.41 -27.71
CA ARG A 257 -15.52 37.22 -28.57
C ARG A 257 -14.11 36.62 -28.56
N ARG A 258 -13.08 37.47 -28.64
CA ARG A 258 -11.67 37.03 -28.68
C ARG A 258 -11.22 36.50 -27.32
N VAL A 259 -11.57 37.19 -26.23
CA VAL A 259 -11.27 36.73 -24.86
C VAL A 259 -12.01 35.43 -24.52
N ALA A 260 -13.28 35.28 -24.93
CA ALA A 260 -14.01 34.03 -24.77
C ALA A 260 -13.34 32.84 -25.50
N ALA A 261 -12.78 33.07 -26.70
CA ALA A 261 -12.08 32.04 -27.45
C ALA A 261 -10.77 31.59 -26.78
N LEU A 262 -10.12 32.47 -26.01
CA LEU A 262 -8.87 32.19 -25.31
C LEU A 262 -9.10 31.56 -23.91
N THR A 263 -10.21 31.91 -23.26
CA THR A 263 -10.50 31.52 -21.86
C THR A 263 -11.52 30.40 -21.72
N GLY A 264 -12.24 30.05 -22.80
CA GLY A 264 -13.32 29.06 -22.76
C GLY A 264 -14.62 29.55 -22.07
N LEU A 265 -14.62 30.77 -21.52
CA LEU A 265 -15.78 31.36 -20.86
C LEU A 265 -16.86 31.79 -21.85
N LYS A 266 -18.13 31.81 -21.42
CA LYS A 266 -19.25 32.28 -22.26
C LYS A 266 -19.12 33.77 -22.58
N LYS A 267 -19.03 34.12 -23.86
CA LYS A 267 -18.99 35.50 -24.36
C LYS A 267 -20.01 36.42 -23.69
N SER A 268 -21.27 35.97 -23.54
CA SER A 268 -22.34 36.77 -22.96
C SER A 268 -22.08 37.16 -21.50
N ALA A 269 -21.51 36.24 -20.71
CA ALA A 269 -21.18 36.49 -19.30
C ALA A 269 -20.02 37.49 -19.17
N ILE A 270 -18.97 37.33 -19.97
CA ILE A 270 -17.81 38.24 -20.00
C ILE A 270 -18.24 39.64 -20.48
N TYR A 271 -19.07 39.72 -21.52
CA TYR A 271 -19.56 40.98 -22.07
C TYR A 271 -20.43 41.76 -21.07
N HIS A 272 -21.35 41.07 -20.37
CA HIS A 272 -22.16 41.69 -19.32
C HIS A 272 -21.30 42.21 -18.17
N ALA A 273 -20.33 41.43 -17.70
CA ALA A 273 -19.41 41.88 -16.65
C ALA A 273 -18.52 43.05 -17.11
N ALA A 274 -18.10 43.07 -18.38
CA ALA A 274 -17.29 44.14 -18.94
C ALA A 274 -18.06 45.47 -19.06
N SER A 275 -19.36 45.39 -19.37
CA SER A 275 -20.25 46.54 -19.57
C SER A 275 -20.95 47.04 -18.29
N ALA A 276 -20.91 46.27 -17.20
CA ALA A 276 -21.54 46.64 -15.93
C ALA A 276 -20.64 47.46 -14.98
N SER A 277 -19.37 47.70 -15.34
CA SER A 277 -18.40 48.46 -14.53
C SER A 277 -18.21 49.91 -14.99
N GLU A 278 -19.21 50.50 -15.65
CA GLU A 278 -19.32 51.96 -15.88
C GLU A 278 -20.15 52.64 -14.78
#